data_AF-A0A8B2U5J3-F1
#
_entry.id   AF-A0A8B2U5J3-F1
#
_cell.length_a   1.000
_cell.length_b   1.000
_cell.length_c   1.000
_cell.angle_alpha   90.00
_cell.angle_beta   90.00
_cell.angle_gamma   90.00
#
_symmetry.space_group_name_H-M   'P 1'
#
loop_
_entity.id
_entity.type
_entity.pdbx_description
1 polymer ?
#
loop_
_entity_poly.entity_id
_entity_poly.type
_entity_poly.pdbx_seq_one_letter_code
_entity_poly.pdbx_strand_id
1 'polypeptide(L)'
;MVNCVDKGKLWPAIAHYQKPYSIGKTDQQQRWKDAVSCGSKYGDQELYYINKTGKYKEFQSCMERKGYYRYWPAECGYQDPKWDKGKCNL
;
A
#
# COMPACT_ATOMS: atom_id res chain seq x y z
N MET A 1 -4.79 14.98 -30.60
CA MET A 1 -4.80 15.49 -29.21
C MET A 1 -4.71 14.31 -28.28
N VAL A 2 -3.61 14.17 -27.53
CA VAL A 2 -3.53 13.16 -26.47
C VAL A 2 -4.29 13.75 -25.29
N ASN A 3 -5.52 13.30 -25.06
CA ASN A 3 -6.25 13.70 -23.86
C ASN A 3 -5.57 13.05 -22.67
N CYS A 4 -4.72 13.81 -21.97
CA CYS A 4 -4.23 13.45 -20.65
C CYS A 4 -5.44 13.47 -19.71
N VAL A 5 -6.10 12.33 -19.55
CA VAL A 5 -7.16 12.17 -18.56
C VAL A 5 -6.48 12.20 -17.20
N ASP A 6 -6.81 13.20 -16.38
CA ASP A 6 -6.46 13.19 -14.97
C ASP A 6 -7.24 12.05 -14.30
N LYS A 7 -6.50 11.05 -13.83
CA LYS A 7 -7.06 9.85 -13.18
C LYS A 7 -7.06 10.00 -11.65
N GLY A 8 -6.66 11.16 -11.13
CA GLY A 8 -6.53 11.42 -9.71
C GLY A 8 -5.27 10.81 -9.11
N LYS A 9 -5.27 10.67 -7.78
CA LYS A 9 -4.12 10.18 -7.01
C LYS A 9 -4.00 8.66 -7.09
N LEU A 10 -2.77 8.16 -7.17
CA LEU A 10 -2.49 6.75 -6.94
C LEU A 10 -2.70 6.38 -5.47
N TRP A 11 -2.88 5.10 -5.21
CA TRP A 11 -2.81 4.56 -3.85
C TRP A 11 -1.38 4.68 -3.32
N PRO A 12 -1.19 5.11 -2.05
CA PRO A 12 0.14 5.22 -1.47
C PRO A 12 0.78 3.85 -1.25
N ALA A 13 2.11 3.80 -1.11
CA ALA A 13 2.85 2.54 -0.97
C ALA A 13 2.34 1.61 0.15
N ILE A 14 1.92 2.15 1.29
CA ILE A 14 1.35 1.36 2.38
C ILE A 14 -0.02 0.75 2.03
N ALA A 15 -0.79 1.40 1.15
CA ALA A 15 -2.11 0.92 0.74
C ALA A 15 -2.01 -0.36 -0.13
N HIS A 16 -0.86 -0.60 -0.74
CA HIS A 16 -0.57 -1.78 -1.55
C HIS A 16 -0.49 -3.08 -0.73
N TYR A 17 -0.25 -2.98 0.58
CA TYR A 17 -0.22 -4.14 1.48
C TYR A 17 -1.62 -4.48 1.95
N GLN A 18 -2.13 -5.61 1.49
CA GLN A 18 -3.51 -6.05 1.69
C GLN A 18 -3.54 -7.48 2.22
N LYS A 19 -4.50 -7.78 3.09
CA LYS A 19 -4.76 -9.16 3.52
C LYS A 19 -5.54 -9.88 2.42
N PRO A 20 -5.12 -11.07 1.95
CA PRO A 20 -5.82 -11.78 0.88
C PRO A 20 -7.30 -12.07 1.16
N TYR A 21 -7.70 -12.24 2.42
CA TYR A 21 -9.09 -12.49 2.83
C TYR A 21 -9.94 -11.22 3.00
N SER A 22 -9.35 -10.02 2.90
CA SER A 22 -10.04 -8.73 3.05
C SER A 22 -9.51 -7.70 2.04
N ILE A 23 -9.23 -8.13 0.81
CA ILE A 23 -8.73 -7.26 -0.27
C ILE A 23 -9.67 -6.05 -0.44
N GLY A 24 -9.10 -4.85 -0.55
CA GLY A 24 -9.84 -3.59 -0.65
C GLY A 24 -10.55 -3.15 0.63
N LYS A 25 -10.47 -3.95 1.71
CA LYS A 25 -11.11 -3.69 3.00
C LYS A 25 -10.18 -4.03 4.17
N THR A 26 -8.88 -4.09 3.91
CA THR A 26 -7.89 -4.43 4.94
C THR A 26 -7.91 -3.38 6.03
N ASP A 27 -7.99 -3.81 7.28
CA ASP A 27 -7.98 -2.92 8.44
C ASP A 27 -6.72 -2.03 8.42
N GLN A 28 -6.96 -0.73 8.34
CA GLN A 28 -5.90 0.27 8.17
C GLN A 28 -5.08 0.44 9.46
N GLN A 29 -5.75 0.40 10.61
CA GLN A 29 -5.10 0.57 11.91
C GLN A 29 -4.20 -0.62 12.19
N GLN A 30 -4.68 -1.84 11.93
CA GLN A 30 -3.91 -3.05 12.10
C GLN A 30 -2.74 -3.09 11.12
N ARG A 31 -2.93 -2.68 9.87
CA ARG A 31 -1.86 -2.56 8.88
C ARG A 31 -0.76 -1.61 9.32
N TRP A 32 -1.13 -0.47 9.89
CA TRP A 32 -0.14 0.47 10.43
C TRP A 32 0.58 -0.08 11.66
N LYS A 33 -0.13 -0.72 12.59
CA LYS A 33 0.50 -1.41 13.74
C LYS A 33 1.51 -2.45 13.27
N ASP A 34 1.12 -3.24 12.27
CA ASP A 34 1.99 -4.25 11.66
C ASP A 34 3.19 -3.63 10.95
N ALA A 35 2.98 -2.58 10.16
CA ALA A 35 4.04 -1.89 9.46
C ALA A 35 5.07 -1.27 10.41
N VAL A 36 4.62 -0.64 11.50
CA VAL A 36 5.50 -0.11 12.56
C VAL A 36 6.26 -1.22 13.26
N SER A 37 5.59 -2.35 13.58
CA SER A 37 6.28 -3.52 14.15
C SER A 37 7.30 -4.14 13.20
N CYS A 38 7.13 -3.95 11.89
CA CYS A 38 8.10 -4.33 10.85
C CYS A 38 9.18 -3.27 10.60
N GLY A 39 9.29 -2.26 11.46
CA GLY A 39 10.33 -1.24 11.43
C GLY A 39 9.98 0.02 10.64
N SER A 40 8.76 0.13 10.09
CA SER A 40 8.31 1.36 9.43
C SER A 40 7.91 2.45 10.44
N LYS A 41 7.58 3.63 9.92
CA LYS A 41 7.14 4.78 10.70
C LYS A 41 5.64 5.01 10.49
N TYR A 42 4.89 5.17 11.57
CA TYR A 42 3.46 5.47 11.49
C TYR A 42 3.22 6.76 10.70
N GLY A 43 2.27 6.73 9.76
CA GLY A 43 1.91 7.87 8.91
C GLY A 43 2.82 8.09 7.70
N ASP A 44 3.90 7.32 7.54
CA ASP A 44 4.77 7.37 6.35
C ASP A 44 4.16 6.59 5.19
N GLN A 45 3.15 7.18 4.54
CA GLN A 45 2.32 6.53 3.53
C GLN A 45 3.11 5.97 2.35
N GLU A 46 4.18 6.66 1.96
CA GLU A 46 5.06 6.28 0.85
C GLU A 46 6.24 5.40 1.27
N LEU A 47 6.33 5.05 2.55
CA LEU A 47 7.41 4.22 3.13
C LEU A 47 8.82 4.80 2.88
N TYR A 48 8.94 6.13 2.81
CA TYR A 48 10.21 6.82 2.57
C TYR A 48 11.24 6.54 3.66
N TYR A 49 10.81 6.39 4.91
CA TYR A 49 11.67 6.05 6.05
C TYR A 49 12.38 4.71 5.80
N ILE A 50 11.61 3.66 5.51
CA ILE A 50 12.15 2.32 5.25
C ILE A 50 13.05 2.29 4.02
N ASN A 51 12.67 3.04 2.97
CA ASN A 51 13.49 3.14 1.78
C ASN A 51 14.83 3.81 2.09
N LYS A 52 14.82 4.90 2.88
CA LYS A 52 16.02 5.62 3.32
C LYS A 52 16.94 4.78 4.21
N THR A 53 16.38 3.89 5.05
CA THR A 53 17.19 2.99 5.87
C THR A 53 17.73 1.78 5.12
N GLY A 54 17.34 1.57 3.85
CA GLY A 54 17.74 0.39 3.07
C GLY A 54 17.11 -0.93 3.54
N LYS A 55 16.09 -0.86 4.42
CA LYS A 55 15.47 -2.04 5.07
C LYS A 55 14.20 -2.52 4.36
N TYR A 56 13.99 -2.11 3.10
CA TYR A 56 12.75 -2.40 2.39
C TYR A 56 12.50 -3.90 2.22
N LYS A 57 13.54 -4.69 1.93
CA LYS A 57 13.40 -6.15 1.79
C LYS A 57 12.97 -6.80 3.12
N GLU A 58 13.59 -6.42 4.23
CA GLU A 58 13.24 -6.91 5.58
C GLU A 58 11.80 -6.54 5.95
N PHE A 59 11.42 -5.28 5.69
CA PHE A 59 10.06 -4.80 5.88
C PHE A 59 9.05 -5.61 5.07
N GLN A 60 9.31 -5.81 3.78
CA GLN A 60 8.44 -6.58 2.89
C GLN A 60 8.27 -8.02 3.40
N SER A 61 9.36 -8.73 3.68
CA SER A 61 9.29 -10.10 4.22
C SER A 61 8.61 -10.16 5.60
N CYS A 62 8.72 -9.12 6.42
CA CYS A 62 7.98 -9.03 7.68
C CYS A 62 6.46 -8.90 7.46
N MET A 63 6.04 -8.03 6.53
CA MET A 63 4.63 -7.87 6.17
C MET A 63 4.06 -9.15 5.55
N GLU A 64 4.81 -9.84 4.69
CA GLU A 64 4.43 -11.13 4.10
C GLU A 64 4.23 -12.21 5.17
N ARG A 65 5.15 -12.32 6.16
CA ARG A 65 4.98 -13.24 7.31
C ARG A 65 3.77 -12.93 8.17
N LYS A 66 3.38 -11.66 8.24
CA LYS A 66 2.13 -11.23 8.89
C LYS A 66 0.90 -11.50 8.02
N GLY A 67 1.06 -12.04 6.82
CA GLY A 67 -0.04 -12.44 5.92
C GLY A 67 -0.52 -11.33 5.00
N TYR A 68 0.26 -10.27 4.79
CA TYR A 68 -0.04 -9.27 3.76
C TYR A 68 0.53 -9.70 2.41
N TYR A 69 -0.24 -9.47 1.37
CA TYR A 69 0.21 -9.49 -0.02
C TYR A 69 0.41 -8.05 -0.49
N ARG A 70 1.48 -7.79 -1.24
CA ARG A 70 1.75 -6.48 -1.84
C ARG A 70 1.27 -6.46 -3.29
N TYR A 71 0.26 -5.65 -3.58
CA TYR A 71 -0.19 -5.37 -4.94
C TYR A 71 0.70 -4.35 -5.63
N TRP A 72 0.79 -4.44 -6.96
CA TRP A 72 1.45 -3.39 -7.75
C TRP A 72 0.54 -2.16 -7.92
N PRO A 73 1.10 -0.94 -8.11
CA PRO A 73 0.30 0.26 -8.32
C PRO A 73 -0.73 0.11 -9.45
N ALA A 74 -0.33 -0.55 -10.55
CA ALA A 74 -1.20 -0.84 -11.68
C ALA A 74 -2.37 -1.77 -11.33
N GLU A 75 -2.25 -2.59 -10.28
CA GLU A 75 -3.31 -3.47 -9.80
C GLU A 75 -4.27 -2.79 -8.84
N CYS A 76 -3.81 -1.79 -8.09
CA CYS A 76 -4.66 -0.96 -7.24
C CYS A 76 -5.45 0.06 -8.07
N GLY A 77 -4.88 0.56 -9.16
CA GLY A 77 -5.47 1.67 -9.90
C GLY A 77 -5.28 2.99 -9.15
N TYR A 78 -6.30 3.83 -9.18
CA TYR A 78 -6.29 5.17 -8.57
C TYR A 78 -7.32 5.25 -7.45
N GLN A 79 -7.24 6.28 -6.61
CA GLN A 79 -8.24 6.55 -5.58
C GLN A 79 -9.54 7.10 -6.16
N ASP A 80 -9.51 7.60 -7.40
CA ASP A 80 -10.72 8.01 -8.11
C ASP A 80 -11.60 6.78 -8.41
N PRO A 81 -12.89 6.78 -8.04
CA PRO A 81 -13.76 5.62 -8.21
C PRO A 81 -13.88 5.10 -9.64
N LYS A 82 -13.67 5.95 -10.65
CA LYS A 82 -13.72 5.55 -12.07
C LYS A 82 -12.52 4.68 -12.45
N TRP A 83 -11.39 4.85 -11.77
CA TRP A 83 -10.12 4.20 -12.08
C TRP A 83 -9.58 3.32 -10.95
N ASP A 84 -10.32 3.23 -9.84
CA ASP A 84 -10.07 2.31 -8.74
C ASP A 84 -10.37 0.87 -9.18
N LYS A 85 -9.45 -0.04 -8.84
CA LYS A 85 -9.61 -1.47 -9.09
C LYS A 85 -10.15 -2.22 -7.88
N GLY A 86 -10.44 -1.50 -6.78
CA GLY A 86 -11.04 -2.05 -5.56
C GLY A 86 -10.13 -2.99 -4.79
N LYS A 87 -8.83 -3.05 -5.13
CA LYS A 87 -7.86 -3.93 -4.47
C LYS A 87 -7.20 -3.30 -3.25
N CYS A 88 -7.06 -1.98 -3.26
CA CYS A 88 -6.28 -1.24 -2.28
C CYS A 88 -7.20 -0.26 -1.57
N ASN A 89 -6.94 -0.08 -0.27
CA ASN A 89 -7.68 0.86 0.55
C ASN A 89 -6.70 1.51 1.52
N LEU A 90 -6.92 2.79 1.83
CA LEU A 90 -6.16 3.54 2.81
C LEU A 90 -7.01 3.82 4.01
#